data_AF-A0A435SQ11-F1
#
_entry.id   AF-A0A435SQ11-F1
#
_cell.length_a   1.000
_cell.length_b   1.000
_cell.length_c   1.000
_cell.angle_alpha   90.00
_cell.angle_beta   90.00
_cell.angle_gamma   90.00
#
_symmetry.space_group_name_H-M   'P 1'
#
loop_
_entity.id
_entity.type
_entity.pdbx_description
1 polymer ?
#
loop_
_entity_poly.entity_id
_entity_poly.type
_entity_poly.pdbx_seq_one_letter_code
_entity_poly.pdbx_strand_id
1 'polypeptide(L)' 'MTKWSPNSWRAKPIKQVPAYPDLAALKNTEAQLATFPPLVFAGEARKLKKQLASV' A
#
# COMPACT_ATOMS: atom_id res chain seq x y z
N MET A 1 -4.98 -16.36 13.81
CA MET A 1 -4.49 -15.72 12.57
C MET A 1 -4.65 -14.22 12.68
N THR A 2 -3.65 -13.42 12.33
CA THR A 2 -3.78 -11.96 12.32
C THR A 2 -4.71 -11.54 11.17
N LYS A 3 -5.77 -10.79 11.47
CA LYS A 3 -6.70 -10.27 10.46
C LYS A 3 -5.98 -9.30 9.52
N TRP A 4 -6.18 -9.45 8.22
CA TRP A 4 -5.55 -8.57 7.23
C TRP A 4 -6.12 -7.15 7.31
N SER A 5 -5.23 -6.17 7.22
CA SER A 5 -5.54 -4.76 6.96
C SER A 5 -4.37 -4.10 6.22
N PRO A 6 -4.57 -2.97 5.54
CA PRO A 6 -3.48 -2.25 4.88
C PRO A 6 -2.30 -1.89 5.81
N ASN A 7 -2.52 -1.78 7.13
CA ASN A 7 -1.47 -1.48 8.11
C ASN A 7 -0.83 -2.73 8.75
N SER A 8 -1.41 -3.91 8.55
CA SER A 8 -0.98 -5.14 9.23
C SER A 8 0.45 -5.59 8.89
N TRP A 9 1.00 -5.16 7.74
CA TRP A 9 2.37 -5.48 7.34
C TRP A 9 3.43 -4.79 8.23
N ARG A 10 3.12 -3.65 8.85
CA ARG A 10 4.07 -2.90 9.70
C ARG A 10 4.51 -3.69 10.94
N ALA A 11 3.76 -4.71 11.34
CA ALA A 11 4.09 -5.60 12.45
C ALA A 11 4.94 -6.82 12.02
N LYS A 12 5.33 -6.90 10.74
CA LYS A 12 6.16 -7.99 10.20
C LYS A 12 7.62 -7.50 10.00
N PRO A 13 8.61 -8.40 10.02
CA PRO A 13 9.97 -8.04 9.59
C PRO A 13 9.97 -7.57 8.14
N ILE A 14 10.60 -6.42 7.88
CA ILE A 14 10.72 -5.81 6.55
C ILE A 14 12.20 -5.57 6.20
N LYS A 15 12.50 -5.55 4.90
CA LYS A 15 13.83 -5.26 4.38
C LYS A 15 13.73 -4.11 3.37
N GLN A 16 14.84 -3.43 3.11
CA GLN A 16 14.94 -2.37 2.09
C GLN A 16 14.04 -1.15 2.33
N VAL A 17 13.63 -0.88 3.57
CA VAL A 17 12.91 0.35 3.91
C VAL A 17 13.91 1.41 4.38
N PRO A 18 13.83 2.66 3.88
CA PRO A 18 14.70 3.74 4.34
C PRO A 18 14.53 4.02 5.84
N ALA A 19 15.63 4.40 6.49
CA ALA A 19 15.57 5.01 7.82
C ALA A 19 15.17 6.48 7.69
N TYR A 20 13.87 6.77 7.83
CA TYR A 20 13.37 8.14 7.80
C TYR A 20 13.82 8.90 9.07
N PRO A 21 14.51 10.04 8.94
CA PRO A 21 15.01 10.79 10.10
C PRO A 21 13.89 11.50 10.88
N ASP A 22 12.78 11.85 10.21
CA ASP A 22 11.62 12.51 10.82
C ASP A 22 10.36 11.66 10.59
N LEU A 23 9.91 11.00 11.67
CA LEU A 23 8.70 10.17 11.65
C LEU A 23 7.41 10.99 11.65
N ALA A 24 7.44 12.23 12.15
CA ALA A 24 6.28 13.11 12.10
C ALA A 24 6.03 13.59 10.68
N ALA A 25 7.09 13.99 9.96
CA ALA A 25 7.00 14.32 8.54
C ALA A 25 6.49 13.13 7.72
N LEU A 26 7.04 11.92 7.94
CA LEU A 26 6.55 10.70 7.29
C LEU A 26 5.04 10.48 7.49
N LYS A 27 4.57 10.55 8.74
CA LYS A 27 3.15 10.36 9.06
C LYS A 27 2.27 11.42 8.39
N ASN A 28 2.71 12.68 8.36
CA ASN A 28 1.97 13.76 7.73
C ASN A 28 1.88 13.57 6.20
N THR A 29 2.98 13.17 5.56
CA THR A 29 3.01 12.85 4.13
C THR A 29 2.10 11.67 3.80
N GLU A 30 2.15 10.57 4.58
CA GLU A 30 1.26 9.42 4.40
C GLU A 30 -0.22 9.82 4.53
N ALA A 31 -0.56 10.66 5.52
CA ALA A 31 -1.92 11.16 5.71
C ALA A 31 -2.41 12.02 4.54
N GLN A 32 -1.54 12.88 4.00
CA GLN A 32 -1.87 13.70 2.84
C GLN A 32 -2.10 12.84 1.59
N LEU A 33 -1.19 11.90 1.30
CA LEU A 33 -1.31 11.01 0.13
C LEU A 33 -2.58 10.16 0.18
N ALA A 34 -3.06 9.79 1.37
CA ALA A 34 -4.30 9.03 1.53
C ALA A 34 -5.57 9.80 1.08
N THR A 35 -5.49 11.12 0.93
CA THR A 35 -6.61 11.97 0.47
C THR A 35 -6.65 12.15 -1.05
N PHE A 36 -5.57 11.81 -1.75
CA PHE A 36 -5.47 11.98 -3.19
C PHE A 36 -6.27 10.93 -3.96
N PRO A 37 -6.70 11.24 -5.19
CA PRO A 37 -7.39 10.27 -6.03
C PRO A 37 -6.47 9.07 -6.32
N PRO A 38 -7.05 7.85 -6.46
CA PRO A 38 -6.28 6.68 -6.81
C PRO A 38 -5.76 6.77 -8.25
N LEU A 39 -4.60 6.18 -8.51
CA LEU A 39 -4.02 6.13 -9.86
C LEU A 39 -4.77 5.18 -10.80
N VAL A 40 -5.45 4.17 -10.25
CA VAL A 40 -6.22 3.18 -10.99
C VAL A 40 -7.50 2.82 -10.24
N PHE A 41 -8.52 2.43 -10.97
CA PHE A 41 -9.77 1.93 -10.41
C PHE A 41 -9.70 0.44 -10.09
N ALA A 42 -10.46 -0.01 -9.11
CA ALA A 42 -10.55 -1.44 -8.75
C ALA A 42 -11.05 -2.33 -9.90
N GLY A 43 -11.75 -1.76 -10.90
CA GLY A 43 -12.14 -2.48 -12.11
C GLY A 43 -10.96 -2.85 -13.01
N GLU A 44 -9.95 -1.99 -13.09
CA GLU A 44 -8.77 -2.19 -13.93
C GLU A 44 -7.90 -3.34 -13.39
N ALA A 45 -7.67 -3.37 -12.07
CA ALA A 45 -6.97 -4.48 -11.42
C ALA A 45 -7.71 -5.82 -11.61
N ARG A 46 -9.04 -5.83 -11.54
CA ARG A 46 -9.86 -7.03 -11.81
C ARG A 46 -9.78 -7.47 -13.27
N LYS A 47 -9.75 -6.52 -14.21
CA LYS A 47 -9.57 -6.80 -15.64
C LYS A 47 -8.21 -7.43 -15.89
N LEU A 48 -7.13 -6.85 -15.35
CA LEU A 48 -5.79 -7.40 -15.46
C LEU A 48 -5.69 -8.80 -14.87
N LYS A 49 -6.29 -9.05 -13.68
CA LYS A 49 -6.31 -10.39 -13.08
C LYS A 49 -6.94 -11.44 -14.00
N LYS A 50 -8.02 -11.10 -14.70
CA LYS A 50 -8.65 -12.01 -15.69
C LYS A 50 -7.73 -12.30 -16.87
N GLN A 51 -6.99 -11.30 -17.36
CA GLN A 51 -6.02 -11.46 -18.45
C GLN A 51 -4.83 -12.33 -18.04
N LEU A 52 -4.33 -12.17 -16.81
CA LEU A 52 -3.25 -13.01 -16.29
C LEU A 52 -3.67 -14.45 -16.07
N ALA A 53 -4.96 -14.72 -15.81
CA ALA A 53 -5.47 -16.08 -15.66
C ALA A 53 -5.54 -16.87 -16.98
N SER A 54 -5.38 -16.19 -18.12
CA SER A 54 -5.31 -16.82 -19.45
C SER A 54 -3.89 -17.03 -19.98
N VAL A 55 -2.88 -16.80 -19.14
CA VAL A 55 -1.45 -17.07 -19.41
C VAL A 55 -1.03 -18.30 -18.62
#